data_AF-A0A438H5S3-F1
#
_entry.id   AF-A0A438H5S3-F1
#
_cell.length_a   1.000
_cell.length_b   1.000
_cell.length_c   1.000
_cell.angle_alpha   90.00
_cell.angle_beta   90.00
_cell.angle_gamma   90.00
#
_symmetry.space_group_name_H-M   'P 1'
#
loop_
_entity.id
_entity.type
_entity.pdbx_description
1 polymer ?
#
loop_
_entity_poly.entity_id
_entity_poly.type
_entity_poly.pdbx_seq_one_letter_code
_entity_poly.pdbx_strand_id
1 'polypeptide(L)'
;MLGLSPVPFLTFYFLAEVHYLTMDDINRTECSFPWPSIGFWSNPRCCEGKNFCYLPLIRRDLKFQEMGLRAGTPVGTSLIDAHAGGVGVMESVAVPDSESKEYEKGAICHRLVLVCGTSTCHMAVSRSKLFIPGVWGPFWSAMVPEYWLTEGGQSATGALLDYIIENHVASPRLANRAASQNISVFELLNKILESMMQDLKSPFLAALTEDIHVLPDFHGNRSPIADPKAKGVVCGLTLDTSEKQLALLYLATVQSIAYGTRHIVDHCNAHGHQVRILTSLVMLQYTTLSSVNDPRLEPFPCSLPSKKKPHLRRHPRVSNNTSQKRYEFPGSKAM
;
A
#
# COMPACT_ATOMS: atom_id res chain seq x y z
N MET A 1 33.29 -13.87 34.69
CA MET A 1 33.64 -12.73 33.83
C MET A 1 33.50 -13.15 32.37
N LEU A 2 32.39 -12.83 31.73
CA LEU A 2 32.28 -12.62 30.28
C LEU A 2 31.11 -11.66 30.12
N GLY A 3 31.44 -10.39 29.90
CA GLY A 3 30.48 -9.30 29.73
C GLY A 3 29.90 -9.33 28.32
N LEU A 4 28.58 -9.41 28.23
CA LEU A 4 27.84 -9.05 27.04
C LEU A 4 27.48 -7.57 27.16
N SER A 5 28.04 -6.73 26.29
CA SER A 5 27.67 -5.32 26.20
C SER A 5 26.25 -5.18 25.63
N PRO A 6 25.41 -4.29 26.17
CA PRO A 6 24.12 -3.97 25.55
C PRO A 6 24.35 -3.11 24.30
N VAL A 7 23.93 -3.62 23.14
CA VAL A 7 23.81 -2.81 21.92
C VAL A 7 22.56 -1.94 22.07
N PRO A 8 22.60 -0.62 21.83
CA PRO A 8 21.50 0.27 22.17
C PRO A 8 20.33 0.08 21.20
N PHE A 9 19.14 -0.14 21.77
CA PHE A 9 17.86 -0.04 21.08
C PHE A 9 17.60 1.44 20.70
N LEU A 10 17.59 1.76 19.41
CA LEU A 10 16.98 3.00 18.94
C LEU A 10 15.52 2.74 18.52
N THR A 11 14.62 3.06 19.44
CA THR A 11 13.19 3.21 19.15
C THR A 11 12.97 4.61 18.57
N PHE A 12 12.66 4.71 17.27
CA PHE A 12 12.31 6.00 16.66
C PHE A 12 10.81 6.25 16.72
N TYR A 13 10.42 7.29 17.47
CA TYR A 13 9.13 7.97 17.37
C TYR A 13 9.26 9.13 16.38
N PHE A 14 8.34 9.27 15.42
CA PHE A 14 8.18 10.55 14.72
C PHE A 14 6.71 10.90 14.45
N LEU A 15 6.29 11.98 15.09
CA LEU A 15 5.20 12.87 14.67
C LEU A 15 5.69 13.70 13.49
N ALA A 16 4.87 13.91 12.47
CA ALA A 16 5.19 14.86 11.40
C ALA A 16 3.98 15.76 11.10
N GLU A 17 4.15 17.04 11.43
CA GLU A 17 3.33 18.18 11.02
C GLU A 17 3.52 18.54 9.53
N VAL A 18 2.57 19.30 9.00
CA VAL A 18 2.30 19.54 7.58
C VAL A 18 2.96 20.82 7.10
N HIS A 19 3.69 20.77 5.98
CA HIS A 19 3.99 21.96 5.15
C HIS A 19 3.85 21.64 3.66
N TYR A 20 3.24 22.58 2.91
CA TYR A 20 2.90 22.50 1.48
C TYR A 20 4.04 23.00 0.57
N LEU A 21 4.08 22.51 -0.68
CA LEU A 21 4.71 23.21 -1.81
C LEU A 21 3.62 23.97 -2.57
N THR A 22 3.83 25.25 -2.84
CA THR A 22 2.91 26.11 -3.60
C THR A 22 3.23 26.08 -5.09
N MET A 23 2.32 26.59 -5.92
CA MET A 23 2.42 26.62 -7.40
C MET A 23 3.69 27.31 -7.94
N ASP A 24 4.41 28.09 -7.12
CA ASP A 24 5.62 28.80 -7.53
C ASP A 24 6.85 27.90 -7.66
N ASP A 25 6.89 26.75 -6.97
CA ASP A 25 8.04 25.84 -6.98
C ASP A 25 8.16 25.04 -8.29
N ILE A 26 7.03 24.81 -8.99
CA ILE A 26 6.98 24.02 -10.23
C ILE A 26 7.56 24.82 -11.42
N ASN A 27 7.53 26.14 -11.38
CA ASN A 27 8.00 26.99 -12.47
C ASN A 27 9.52 27.25 -12.46
N ARG A 28 10.27 26.77 -11.45
CA ARG A 28 11.71 27.03 -11.30
C ARG A 28 12.64 25.85 -11.59
N THR A 29 12.13 24.63 -11.77
CA THR A 29 12.96 23.48 -12.10
C THR A 29 12.98 23.23 -13.61
N GLU A 30 13.99 23.76 -14.29
CA GLU A 30 14.44 23.20 -15.57
C GLU A 30 15.00 21.79 -15.32
N CYS A 31 14.15 20.77 -15.37
CA CYS A 31 14.59 19.38 -15.39
C CYS A 31 15.04 19.00 -16.80
N SER A 32 16.27 19.34 -17.15
CA SER A 32 16.97 18.81 -18.31
C SER A 32 17.52 17.41 -17.99
N PHE A 33 16.70 16.38 -18.20
CA PHE A 33 17.17 14.99 -18.24
C PHE A 33 17.05 14.44 -19.68
N PRO A 34 18.14 13.94 -20.28
CA PRO A 34 18.10 13.36 -21.61
C PRO A 34 17.48 11.96 -21.52
N TRP A 35 16.24 11.81 -21.97
CA TRP A 35 15.63 10.50 -22.25
C TRP A 35 16.31 9.90 -23.50
N PRO A 36 16.99 8.75 -23.43
CA PRO A 36 17.36 8.02 -24.63
C PRO A 36 16.08 7.55 -25.32
N SER A 37 16.07 7.65 -26.64
CA SER A 37 14.94 7.32 -27.51
C SER A 37 14.50 5.87 -27.33
N ILE A 38 13.33 5.67 -26.71
CA ILE A 38 12.72 4.34 -26.52
C ILE A 38 12.03 3.93 -27.82
N GLY A 39 12.56 2.90 -28.48
CA GLY A 39 11.85 2.18 -29.53
C GLY A 39 11.07 1.02 -28.92
N PHE A 40 9.73 1.10 -28.92
CA PHE A 40 8.87 -0.06 -28.69
C PHE A 40 7.62 0.00 -29.59
N TRP A 41 7.29 -1.19 -30.14
CA TRP A 41 6.32 -1.51 -31.20
C TRP A 41 6.73 -1.14 -32.63
N SER A 42 7.70 -1.86 -33.20
CA SER A 42 7.79 -2.03 -34.65
C SER A 42 7.36 -3.44 -35.07
N ASN A 43 6.20 -3.51 -35.72
CA ASN A 43 5.95 -4.50 -36.76
C ASN A 43 7.14 -4.42 -37.76
N PRO A 44 7.79 -5.52 -38.20
CA PRO A 44 9.07 -5.48 -38.91
C PRO A 44 9.07 -4.78 -40.29
N ARG A 45 8.00 -4.09 -40.69
CA ARG A 45 7.88 -3.38 -41.97
C ARG A 45 7.96 -1.84 -41.88
N CYS A 46 8.16 -1.26 -40.69
CA CYS A 46 8.13 0.20 -40.51
C CYS A 46 9.44 0.79 -39.93
N CYS A 47 10.60 0.31 -40.37
CA CYS A 47 11.88 0.90 -39.94
C CYS A 47 12.75 1.29 -41.13
N GLU A 48 12.35 2.34 -41.84
CA GLU A 48 13.28 3.21 -42.55
C GLU A 48 12.93 4.68 -42.25
N GLY A 49 13.86 5.39 -41.63
CA GLY A 49 13.85 6.86 -41.56
C GLY A 49 13.03 7.48 -40.43
N LYS A 50 13.75 8.09 -39.48
CA LYS A 50 13.36 9.21 -38.59
C LYS A 50 11.85 9.51 -38.54
N ASN A 51 11.14 9.08 -37.48
CA ASN A 51 9.95 9.78 -36.94
C ASN A 51 9.50 9.14 -35.61
N PHE A 52 9.22 9.99 -34.62
CA PHE A 52 8.52 9.62 -33.39
C PHE A 52 7.18 8.95 -33.72
N CYS A 53 6.89 7.78 -33.14
CA CYS A 53 5.58 7.15 -33.23
C CYS A 53 4.54 7.95 -32.42
N TYR A 54 3.89 8.91 -33.07
CA TYR A 54 2.66 9.50 -32.56
C TYR A 54 1.49 8.51 -32.76
N LEU A 55 0.80 8.14 -31.68
CA LEU A 55 -0.52 7.50 -31.82
C LEU A 55 -1.47 8.44 -32.59
N PRO A 56 -2.19 7.97 -33.62
CA PRO A 56 -3.07 8.82 -34.41
C PRO A 56 -4.41 9.09 -33.68
N LEU A 57 -4.76 10.38 -33.62
CA LEU A 57 -6.13 10.92 -33.62
C LEU A 57 -7.07 10.56 -32.45
N ILE A 58 -6.74 11.07 -31.26
CA ILE A 58 -7.78 11.55 -30.31
C ILE A 58 -7.99 13.03 -30.67
N ARG A 59 -9.25 13.47 -30.88
CA ARG A 59 -9.59 14.90 -31.15
C ARG A 59 -8.84 15.80 -30.18
N ARG A 60 -7.84 16.54 -30.68
CA ARG A 60 -6.80 17.17 -29.86
C ARG A 60 -7.30 18.40 -29.09
N ASP A 61 -8.24 19.16 -29.63
CA ASP A 61 -8.42 20.54 -29.11
C ASP A 61 -9.45 20.66 -27.98
N LEU A 62 -10.46 19.79 -27.93
CA LEU A 62 -11.53 19.89 -26.92
C LEU A 62 -11.06 19.51 -25.51
N LYS A 63 -10.10 18.61 -25.36
CA LYS A 63 -9.69 18.07 -24.04
C LYS A 63 -8.74 18.98 -23.26
N PHE A 64 -7.89 19.77 -23.94
CA PHE A 64 -6.92 20.63 -23.23
C PHE A 64 -7.59 21.85 -22.59
N GLN A 65 -8.59 22.43 -23.26
CA GLN A 65 -9.36 23.55 -22.71
C GLN A 65 -10.20 23.12 -21.51
N GLU A 66 -10.80 21.92 -21.56
CA GLU A 66 -11.54 21.34 -20.42
C GLU A 66 -10.65 21.10 -19.18
N MET A 67 -9.38 20.76 -19.39
CA MET A 67 -8.42 20.51 -18.30
C MET A 67 -7.59 21.76 -17.91
N GLY A 68 -7.74 22.88 -18.62
CA GLY A 68 -6.94 24.08 -18.41
C GLY A 68 -5.45 23.91 -18.74
N LEU A 69 -5.09 22.96 -19.61
CA LEU A 69 -3.71 22.64 -19.96
C LEU A 69 -3.33 23.21 -21.33
N ARG A 70 -2.02 23.40 -21.57
CA ARG A 70 -1.49 23.86 -22.87
C ARG A 70 -1.46 22.70 -23.87
N ALA A 71 -1.85 22.97 -25.12
CA ALA A 71 -1.66 22.03 -26.21
C ALA A 71 -0.17 21.66 -26.36
N GLY A 72 0.11 20.37 -26.57
CA GLY A 72 1.48 19.86 -26.64
C GLY A 72 2.12 19.50 -25.30
N THR A 73 1.40 19.62 -24.17
CA THR A 73 1.86 19.08 -22.87
C THR A 73 2.16 17.58 -23.01
N PRO A 74 3.37 17.09 -22.67
CA PRO A 74 3.71 15.68 -22.74
C PRO A 74 2.76 14.83 -21.89
N VAL A 75 2.30 13.71 -22.44
CA VAL A 75 1.43 12.75 -21.75
C VAL A 75 2.17 11.43 -21.66
N GLY A 76 2.47 10.99 -20.43
CA GLY A 76 3.05 9.68 -20.19
C GLY A 76 2.08 8.56 -20.55
N THR A 77 2.62 7.38 -20.89
CA THR A 77 1.81 6.17 -21.07
C THR A 77 1.07 5.83 -19.78
N SER A 78 -0.15 5.30 -19.91
CA SER A 78 -0.95 4.88 -18.76
C SER A 78 -0.26 3.79 -17.95
N LEU A 79 -0.49 3.78 -16.63
CA LEU A 79 -0.05 2.74 -15.71
C LEU A 79 -1.24 2.20 -14.91
N ILE A 80 -1.14 0.94 -14.48
CA ILE A 80 -2.01 0.38 -13.45
C ILE A 80 -1.76 1.14 -12.14
N ASP A 81 -2.79 1.35 -11.34
CA ASP A 81 -2.75 2.15 -10.11
C ASP A 81 -1.67 1.70 -9.12
N ALA A 82 -1.57 0.39 -8.85
CA ALA A 82 -0.55 -0.18 -7.99
C ALA A 82 0.85 0.06 -8.57
N HIS A 83 1.03 -0.11 -9.88
CA HIS A 83 2.32 0.08 -10.54
C HIS A 83 2.74 1.56 -10.51
N ALA A 84 1.80 2.49 -10.71
CA ALA A 84 2.04 3.92 -10.57
C ALA A 84 2.45 4.27 -9.13
N GLY A 85 1.82 3.62 -8.15
CA GLY A 85 2.24 3.71 -6.75
C GLY A 85 3.65 3.17 -6.51
N GLY A 86 3.97 2.03 -7.11
CA GLY A 86 5.29 1.41 -7.10
C GLY A 86 6.39 2.33 -7.60
N VAL A 87 6.21 2.87 -8.82
CA VAL A 87 7.13 3.85 -9.41
C VAL A 87 7.29 5.08 -8.50
N GLY A 88 6.20 5.55 -7.90
CA GLY A 88 6.20 6.74 -7.05
C GLY A 88 7.05 6.61 -5.78
N VAL A 89 7.37 5.39 -5.33
CA VAL A 89 8.12 5.18 -4.09
C VAL A 89 9.32 4.23 -4.19
N MET A 90 9.49 3.49 -5.28
CA MET A 90 10.58 2.49 -5.42
C MET A 90 11.96 3.08 -5.12
N GLU A 91 12.22 4.32 -5.55
CA GLU A 91 13.49 5.01 -5.31
C GLU A 91 13.58 5.77 -3.98
N SER A 92 12.53 5.77 -3.15
CA SER A 92 12.55 6.45 -1.85
C SER A 92 13.70 5.95 -0.98
N VAL A 93 14.56 6.86 -0.53
CA VAL A 93 15.72 6.53 0.30
C VAL A 93 15.30 6.60 1.77
N ALA A 94 15.58 5.54 2.51
CA ALA A 94 15.36 5.47 3.96
C ALA A 94 16.49 6.25 4.68
N VAL A 95 16.40 7.59 4.71
CA VAL A 95 17.32 8.52 5.40
C VAL A 95 18.78 8.46 4.86
N PRO A 96 19.45 9.61 4.66
CA PRO A 96 20.87 9.59 4.36
C PRO A 96 21.63 9.25 5.64
N ASP A 97 21.97 7.98 5.86
CA ASP A 97 23.08 7.70 6.77
C ASP A 97 24.32 8.33 6.15
N SER A 98 24.94 9.23 6.92
CA SER A 98 26.04 10.11 6.54
C SER A 98 27.33 9.38 6.15
N GLU A 99 27.32 8.06 5.95
CA GLU A 99 28.52 7.27 5.65
C GLU A 99 28.36 6.12 4.62
N SER A 100 27.22 5.93 3.94
CA SER A 100 27.17 4.93 2.85
C SER A 100 27.46 5.57 1.49
N LYS A 101 28.76 5.70 1.19
CA LYS A 101 29.29 5.88 -0.17
C LYS A 101 28.94 4.64 -1.01
N GLU A 102 27.88 4.74 -1.81
CA GLU A 102 27.73 4.22 -3.18
C GLU A 102 26.24 4.19 -3.52
N TYR A 103 25.84 4.85 -4.62
CA TYR A 103 24.60 4.51 -5.33
C TYR A 103 24.79 3.09 -5.87
N GLU A 104 24.62 2.09 -5.01
CA GLU A 104 24.90 0.71 -5.36
C GLU A 104 23.95 0.31 -6.48
N LYS A 105 24.53 -0.04 -7.64
CA LYS A 105 23.81 -0.30 -8.89
C LYS A 105 23.00 -1.59 -8.76
N GLY A 106 21.85 -1.52 -8.09
CA GLY A 106 21.08 -2.69 -7.68
C GLY A 106 20.29 -2.50 -6.39
N ALA A 107 20.46 -1.36 -5.70
CA ALA A 107 19.76 -1.04 -4.44
C ALA A 107 18.22 -1.18 -4.54
N ILE A 108 17.63 -0.92 -5.71
CA ILE A 108 16.18 -1.08 -5.92
C ILE A 108 15.73 -2.56 -5.87
N CYS A 109 16.62 -3.52 -6.16
CA CYS A 109 16.34 -4.96 -6.06
C CYS A 109 16.30 -5.46 -4.62
N HIS A 110 16.79 -4.66 -3.66
CA HIS A 110 16.71 -4.96 -2.23
C HIS A 110 15.46 -4.37 -1.56
N ARG A 111 14.56 -3.76 -2.35
CA ARG A 111 13.36 -3.10 -1.88
C ARG A 111 12.12 -3.87 -2.30
N LEU A 112 11.15 -3.95 -1.40
CA LEU A 112 9.79 -4.37 -1.73
C LEU A 112 8.82 -3.23 -1.41
N VAL A 113 8.06 -2.85 -2.42
CA VAL A 113 7.06 -1.78 -2.30
C VAL A 113 5.72 -2.37 -1.91
N LEU A 114 5.16 -1.87 -0.82
CA LEU A 114 3.80 -2.11 -0.36
C LEU A 114 2.91 -0.97 -0.87
N VAL A 115 1.96 -1.27 -1.76
CA VAL A 115 0.88 -0.34 -2.09
C VAL A 115 -0.36 -0.78 -1.35
N CYS A 116 -0.66 -0.08 -0.24
CA CYS A 116 -1.71 -0.47 0.70
C CYS A 116 -3.03 0.24 0.42
N GLY A 117 -4.13 -0.47 0.64
CA GLY A 117 -5.49 0.04 0.51
C GLY A 117 -6.51 -0.95 1.06
N THR A 118 -7.61 -1.17 0.34
CA THR A 118 -8.57 -2.24 0.67
C THR A 118 -7.90 -3.62 0.64
N SER A 119 -6.98 -3.79 -0.30
CA SER A 119 -6.01 -4.88 -0.43
C SER A 119 -4.60 -4.30 -0.44
N THR A 120 -3.56 -5.14 -0.38
CA THR A 120 -2.17 -4.69 -0.49
C THR A 120 -1.45 -5.43 -1.61
N CYS A 121 -0.76 -4.69 -2.48
CA CYS A 121 0.15 -5.24 -3.48
C CYS A 121 1.60 -5.16 -2.99
N HIS A 122 2.36 -6.24 -3.23
CA HIS A 122 3.75 -6.40 -2.84
C HIS A 122 4.61 -6.49 -4.09
N MET A 123 5.32 -5.42 -4.43
CA MET A 123 6.06 -5.32 -5.69
C MET A 123 7.56 -5.29 -5.44
N ALA A 124 8.27 -6.22 -6.06
CA ALA A 124 9.74 -6.27 -6.06
C ALA A 124 10.26 -6.35 -7.49
N VAL A 125 11.46 -5.85 -7.73
CA VAL A 125 12.10 -5.86 -9.05
C VAL A 125 13.43 -6.60 -9.02
N SER A 126 13.75 -7.31 -10.11
CA SER A 126 14.98 -8.09 -10.24
C SER A 126 15.56 -7.93 -11.65
N ARG A 127 16.88 -8.12 -11.80
CA ARG A 127 17.53 -8.12 -13.12
C ARG A 127 17.39 -9.46 -13.84
N SER A 128 17.31 -10.54 -13.07
CA SER A 128 17.08 -11.89 -13.57
C SER A 128 15.60 -12.22 -13.58
N LYS A 129 15.21 -13.17 -14.43
CA LYS A 129 13.83 -13.66 -14.49
C LYS A 129 13.57 -14.64 -13.33
N LEU A 130 12.72 -14.28 -12.37
CA LEU A 130 12.40 -15.10 -11.19
C LEU A 130 10.95 -15.62 -11.27
N PHE A 131 10.78 -16.94 -11.41
CA PHE A 131 9.46 -17.59 -11.33
C PHE A 131 9.22 -18.08 -9.91
N ILE A 132 8.19 -17.53 -9.26
CA ILE A 132 7.92 -17.75 -7.84
C ILE A 132 6.50 -18.32 -7.71
N PRO A 133 6.33 -19.56 -7.22
CA PRO A 133 5.00 -20.15 -7.06
C PRO A 133 4.09 -19.27 -6.21
N GLY A 134 2.85 -19.07 -6.65
CA GLY A 134 1.84 -18.28 -5.95
C GLY A 134 2.09 -16.78 -5.89
N VAL A 135 3.02 -16.26 -6.69
CA VAL A 135 3.29 -14.83 -6.87
C VAL A 135 3.26 -14.52 -8.36
N TRP A 136 2.69 -13.39 -8.77
CA TRP A 136 2.59 -13.03 -10.18
C TRP A 136 3.92 -12.53 -10.75
N GLY A 137 4.06 -12.67 -12.07
CA GLY A 137 5.28 -12.36 -12.81
C GLY A 137 6.08 -13.62 -13.16
N PRO A 138 7.33 -13.45 -13.61
CA PRO A 138 8.06 -12.20 -13.76
C PRO A 138 7.66 -11.43 -15.02
N PHE A 139 7.33 -10.14 -14.89
CA PHE A 139 6.93 -9.27 -16.00
C PHE A 139 8.05 -8.30 -16.40
N TRP A 140 8.54 -8.38 -17.63
CA TRP A 140 9.66 -7.54 -18.10
C TRP A 140 9.24 -6.09 -18.33
N SER A 141 9.99 -5.15 -17.75
CA SER A 141 9.81 -3.69 -17.88
C SER A 141 8.39 -3.21 -17.58
N ALA A 142 7.62 -3.95 -16.77
CA ALA A 142 6.22 -3.64 -16.49
C ALA A 142 6.03 -2.45 -15.53
N MET A 143 7.05 -2.12 -14.73
CA MET A 143 7.00 -1.02 -13.77
C MET A 143 8.27 -0.17 -13.82
N VAL A 144 9.45 -0.80 -13.72
CA VAL A 144 10.74 -0.12 -13.87
C VAL A 144 11.40 -0.61 -15.17
N PRO A 145 11.85 0.28 -16.07
CA PRO A 145 12.50 -0.11 -17.31
C PRO A 145 13.71 -1.01 -17.06
N GLU A 146 13.87 -2.06 -17.86
CA GLU A 146 14.99 -3.02 -17.79
C GLU A 146 15.04 -3.89 -16.52
N TYR A 147 13.93 -3.98 -15.78
CA TYR A 147 13.78 -4.92 -14.66
C TYR A 147 12.58 -5.85 -14.85
N TRP A 148 12.67 -7.04 -14.25
CA TRP A 148 11.56 -7.96 -14.09
C TRP A 148 10.78 -7.63 -12.82
N LEU A 149 9.48 -7.40 -12.95
CA LEU A 149 8.56 -7.19 -11.85
C LEU A 149 8.03 -8.54 -11.33
N THR A 150 8.08 -8.69 -10.01
CA THR A 150 7.38 -9.71 -9.24
C THR A 150 6.27 -9.02 -8.44
N GLU A 151 5.04 -9.53 -8.50
CA GLU A 151 3.87 -8.94 -7.86
C GLU A 151 3.14 -9.96 -6.98
N GLY A 152 3.32 -9.85 -5.67
CA GLY A 152 2.51 -10.54 -4.66
C GLY A 152 1.32 -9.70 -4.23
N GLY A 153 0.43 -10.28 -3.43
CA GLY A 153 -0.60 -9.49 -2.78
C GLY A 153 -1.34 -10.20 -1.67
N GLN A 154 -1.95 -9.38 -0.82
CA GLN A 154 -2.93 -9.79 0.19
C GLN A 154 -4.31 -9.27 -0.22
N SER A 155 -5.25 -10.18 -0.46
CA SER A 155 -6.57 -9.86 -1.04
C SER A 155 -7.44 -8.93 -0.18
N ALA A 156 -7.26 -8.98 1.15
CA ALA A 156 -7.97 -8.12 2.09
C ALA A 156 -7.00 -7.67 3.20
N THR A 157 -6.76 -6.37 3.28
CA THR A 157 -5.93 -5.76 4.34
C THR A 157 -6.72 -4.66 5.04
N GLY A 158 -6.88 -3.49 4.41
CA GLY A 158 -7.77 -2.45 4.92
C GLY A 158 -9.22 -2.93 5.02
N ALA A 159 -9.69 -3.69 4.03
CA ALA A 159 -11.04 -4.27 4.05
C ALA A 159 -11.23 -5.29 5.20
N LEU A 160 -10.17 -6.01 5.59
CA LEU A 160 -10.23 -6.93 6.72
C LEU A 160 -10.32 -6.18 8.05
N LEU A 161 -9.55 -5.10 8.21
CA LEU A 161 -9.64 -4.25 9.39
C LEU A 161 -11.02 -3.59 9.52
N ASP A 162 -11.53 -3.02 8.42
CA ASP A 162 -12.88 -2.47 8.35
C ASP A 162 -13.90 -3.56 8.75
N TYR A 163 -13.80 -4.76 8.17
CA TYR A 163 -14.69 -5.88 8.47
C TYR A 163 -14.69 -6.27 9.96
N ILE A 164 -13.51 -6.42 10.58
CA ILE A 164 -13.39 -6.78 11.99
C ILE A 164 -14.02 -5.70 12.89
N ILE A 165 -13.77 -4.42 12.58
CA ILE A 165 -14.29 -3.30 13.36
C ILE A 165 -15.82 -3.19 13.19
N GLU A 166 -16.32 -3.24 11.96
CA GLU A 166 -17.74 -3.04 11.66
C GLU A 166 -18.63 -4.18 12.18
N ASN A 167 -18.11 -5.41 12.25
CA ASN A 167 -18.89 -6.58 12.65
C ASN A 167 -18.81 -6.91 14.15
N HIS A 168 -18.06 -6.14 14.93
CA HIS A 168 -18.00 -6.33 16.38
C HIS A 168 -19.15 -5.60 17.09
N VAL A 169 -19.71 -6.20 18.15
CA VAL A 169 -20.86 -5.63 18.89
C VAL A 169 -20.56 -4.27 19.53
N ALA A 170 -19.31 -4.00 19.90
CA ALA A 170 -18.88 -2.71 20.43
C ALA A 170 -18.77 -1.59 19.38
N SER A 171 -18.89 -1.91 18.08
CA SER A 171 -18.64 -0.97 16.98
C SER A 171 -19.48 0.31 17.04
N PRO A 172 -20.82 0.27 17.23
CA PRO A 172 -21.63 1.48 17.27
C PRO A 172 -21.24 2.42 18.43
N ARG A 173 -20.93 1.83 19.60
CA ARG A 173 -20.51 2.58 20.79
C ARG A 173 -19.15 3.23 20.56
N LEU A 174 -18.20 2.47 20.02
CA LEU A 174 -16.86 2.95 19.69
C LEU A 174 -16.91 4.10 18.67
N ALA A 175 -17.73 3.97 17.63
CA ALA A 175 -17.92 5.00 16.60
C ALA A 175 -18.49 6.29 17.18
N ASN A 176 -19.52 6.21 18.03
CA ASN A 176 -20.07 7.39 18.72
C ASN A 176 -19.04 8.07 19.62
N ARG A 177 -18.25 7.27 20.35
CA ARG A 177 -17.18 7.79 21.22
C ARG A 177 -16.07 8.46 20.41
N ALA A 178 -15.65 7.87 19.29
CA ALA A 178 -14.66 8.48 18.39
C ALA A 178 -15.18 9.81 17.81
N ALA A 179 -16.44 9.85 17.35
CA ALA A 179 -17.08 11.05 16.84
C ALA A 179 -17.16 12.17 17.91
N SER A 180 -17.52 11.84 19.14
CA SER A 180 -17.57 12.82 20.26
C SER A 180 -16.22 13.46 20.58
N GLN A 181 -15.12 12.77 20.25
CA GLN A 181 -13.74 13.24 20.45
C GLN A 181 -13.13 13.84 19.19
N ASN A 182 -13.87 13.86 18.07
CA ASN A 182 -13.40 14.29 16.75
C ASN A 182 -12.11 13.55 16.30
N ILE A 183 -12.03 12.25 16.60
CA ILE A 183 -10.92 11.38 16.20
C ILE A 183 -11.42 10.20 15.37
N SER A 184 -10.51 9.55 14.65
CA SER A 184 -10.84 8.33 13.92
C SER A 184 -11.10 7.15 14.88
N VAL A 185 -11.90 6.16 14.43
CA VAL A 185 -12.13 4.92 15.19
C VAL A 185 -10.81 4.20 15.48
N PHE A 186 -9.92 4.17 14.51
CA PHE A 186 -8.60 3.56 14.66
C PHE A 186 -7.71 4.27 15.68
N GLU A 187 -7.73 5.61 15.71
CA GLU A 187 -6.99 6.38 16.73
C GLU A 187 -7.53 6.07 18.13
N LEU A 188 -8.85 5.94 18.29
CA LEU A 188 -9.45 5.54 19.55
C LEU A 188 -9.04 4.11 19.96
N LEU A 189 -9.01 3.16 19.01
CA LEU A 189 -8.53 1.79 19.27
C LEU A 189 -7.06 1.79 19.72
N ASN A 190 -6.20 2.57 19.08
CA ASN A 190 -4.79 2.68 19.49
C ASN A 190 -4.66 3.26 20.90
N LYS A 191 -5.42 4.31 21.25
CA LYS A 191 -5.44 4.86 22.62
C LYS A 191 -5.88 3.83 23.64
N ILE A 192 -6.87 2.99 23.31
CA ILE A 192 -7.31 1.89 24.18
C ILE A 192 -6.18 0.87 24.37
N LEU A 193 -5.50 0.46 23.30
CA LEU A 193 -4.38 -0.47 23.36
C LEU A 193 -3.21 0.09 24.20
N GLU A 194 -2.85 1.35 24.01
CA GLU A 194 -1.81 2.02 24.80
C GLU A 194 -2.15 2.05 26.30
N SER A 195 -3.40 2.37 26.64
CA SER A 195 -3.89 2.30 28.02
C SER A 195 -3.82 0.89 28.58
N MET A 196 -4.21 -0.13 27.79
CA MET A 196 -4.16 -1.53 28.22
C MET A 196 -2.72 -2.01 28.45
N MET A 197 -1.78 -1.62 27.58
CA MET A 197 -0.35 -1.93 27.74
C MET A 197 0.19 -1.39 29.08
N GLN A 198 -0.18 -0.15 29.42
CA GLN A 198 0.22 0.47 30.69
C GLN A 198 -0.43 -0.22 31.90
N ASP A 199 -1.74 -0.47 31.85
CA ASP A 199 -2.50 -1.12 32.93
C ASP A 199 -1.95 -2.52 33.25
N LEU A 200 -1.64 -3.29 32.20
CA LEU A 200 -1.13 -4.67 32.31
C LEU A 200 0.39 -4.72 32.50
N LYS A 201 1.09 -3.58 32.47
CA LYS A 201 2.57 -3.48 32.49
C LYS A 201 3.23 -4.38 31.44
N SER A 202 2.60 -4.46 30.27
CA SER A 202 3.11 -5.24 29.14
C SER A 202 4.38 -4.57 28.58
N PRO A 203 5.43 -5.33 28.24
CA PRO A 203 6.71 -4.77 27.81
C PRO A 203 6.63 -4.03 26.47
N PHE A 204 5.69 -4.41 25.59
CA PHE A 204 5.47 -3.78 24.30
C PHE A 204 4.04 -4.05 23.81
N LEU A 205 3.54 -3.23 22.89
CA LEU A 205 2.13 -3.26 22.46
C LEU A 205 1.74 -4.63 21.87
N ALA A 206 2.61 -5.21 21.05
CA ALA A 206 2.37 -6.49 20.39
C ALA A 206 2.23 -7.70 21.35
N ALA A 207 2.69 -7.59 22.60
CA ALA A 207 2.51 -8.65 23.59
C ALA A 207 1.08 -8.72 24.14
N LEU A 208 0.24 -7.69 23.92
CA LEU A 208 -1.17 -7.70 24.33
C LEU A 208 -1.99 -8.82 23.66
N THR A 209 -1.52 -9.37 22.54
CA THR A 209 -2.20 -10.40 21.75
C THR A 209 -1.54 -11.78 21.88
N GLU A 210 -0.85 -12.03 23.00
CA GLU A 210 -0.20 -13.33 23.26
C GLU A 210 -1.17 -14.51 23.10
N ASP A 211 -2.42 -14.37 23.57
CA ASP A 211 -3.43 -15.43 23.54
C ASP A 211 -4.45 -15.31 22.41
N ILE A 212 -4.34 -14.31 21.52
CA ILE A 212 -5.29 -14.09 20.42
C ILE A 212 -4.57 -14.00 19.07
N HIS A 213 -4.99 -14.83 18.13
CA HIS A 213 -4.34 -14.96 16.83
C HIS A 213 -5.36 -14.95 15.71
N VAL A 214 -4.97 -14.34 14.58
CA VAL A 214 -5.79 -14.25 13.38
C VAL A 214 -5.02 -14.85 12.20
N LEU A 215 -5.67 -15.72 11.42
CA LEU A 215 -5.26 -16.09 10.08
C LEU A 215 -6.03 -15.19 9.09
N PRO A 216 -5.37 -14.34 8.28
CA PRO A 216 -6.03 -13.23 7.59
C PRO A 216 -6.73 -13.62 6.27
N ASP A 217 -6.81 -14.91 5.93
CA ASP A 217 -7.32 -15.41 4.64
C ASP A 217 -8.85 -15.36 4.51
N PHE A 218 -9.50 -14.29 4.99
CA PHE A 218 -10.95 -14.09 4.95
C PHE A 218 -11.49 -13.96 3.51
N HIS A 219 -10.63 -13.62 2.56
CA HIS A 219 -10.94 -13.56 1.13
C HIS A 219 -9.98 -14.43 0.30
N GLY A 220 -9.64 -15.60 0.84
CA GLY A 220 -8.63 -16.49 0.27
C GLY A 220 -7.21 -15.93 0.43
N ASN A 221 -6.23 -16.75 0.05
CA ASN A 221 -4.83 -16.37 0.05
C ASN A 221 -4.34 -16.18 -1.40
N ARG A 222 -4.07 -14.93 -1.80
CA ARG A 222 -3.49 -14.65 -3.12
C ARG A 222 -2.02 -15.06 -3.19
N SER A 223 -1.23 -14.68 -2.19
CA SER A 223 0.20 -14.98 -2.11
C SER A 223 0.63 -15.29 -0.67
N PRO A 224 1.57 -16.24 -0.47
CA PRO A 224 2.19 -17.11 -1.48
C PRO A 224 1.43 -18.42 -1.74
N ILE A 225 0.36 -18.72 -1.00
CA ILE A 225 -0.34 -20.02 -1.08
C ILE A 225 -1.12 -20.17 -2.39
N ALA A 226 -1.63 -19.05 -2.92
CA ALA A 226 -2.47 -19.02 -4.12
C ALA A 226 -3.70 -19.95 -4.04
N ASP A 227 -4.34 -19.96 -2.88
CA ASP A 227 -5.59 -20.67 -2.64
C ASP A 227 -6.75 -19.68 -2.42
N PRO A 228 -7.62 -19.48 -3.43
CA PRO A 228 -8.79 -18.61 -3.29
C PRO A 228 -9.87 -19.19 -2.37
N LYS A 229 -9.78 -20.48 -1.99
CA LYS A 229 -10.73 -21.14 -1.08
C LYS A 229 -10.32 -21.07 0.39
N ALA A 230 -9.09 -20.65 0.68
CA ALA A 230 -8.60 -20.46 2.03
C ALA A 230 -9.55 -19.56 2.84
N LYS A 231 -9.59 -19.81 4.17
CA LYS A 231 -10.51 -19.15 5.09
C LYS A 231 -9.76 -18.56 6.27
N GLY A 232 -10.29 -17.44 6.74
CA GLY A 232 -9.81 -16.81 7.95
C GLY A 232 -10.15 -17.62 9.20
N VAL A 233 -9.30 -17.50 10.21
CA VAL A 233 -9.48 -18.11 11.53
C VAL A 233 -9.20 -17.06 12.58
N VAL A 234 -10.01 -17.04 13.64
CA VAL A 234 -9.72 -16.29 14.87
C VAL A 234 -9.63 -17.30 16.01
N CYS A 235 -8.49 -17.31 16.69
CA CYS A 235 -8.24 -18.16 17.85
C CYS A 235 -8.06 -17.28 19.09
N GLY A 236 -8.44 -17.79 20.28
CA GLY A 236 -8.32 -17.04 21.54
C GLY A 236 -9.55 -16.22 21.93
N LEU A 237 -10.73 -16.54 21.38
CA LEU A 237 -11.97 -15.84 21.73
C LEU A 237 -12.43 -16.15 23.16
N THR A 238 -12.89 -15.11 23.85
CA THR A 238 -13.57 -15.19 25.15
C THR A 238 -15.00 -14.67 25.02
N LEU A 239 -15.78 -14.66 26.11
CA LEU A 239 -17.10 -14.04 26.14
C LEU A 239 -17.06 -12.50 26.29
N ASP A 240 -15.87 -11.89 26.31
CA ASP A 240 -15.74 -10.44 26.37
C ASP A 240 -16.22 -9.80 25.06
N THR A 241 -17.09 -8.81 25.20
CA THR A 241 -17.71 -8.05 24.10
C THR A 241 -17.39 -6.56 24.21
N SER A 242 -16.43 -6.19 25.06
CA SER A 242 -16.04 -4.81 25.34
C SER A 242 -15.27 -4.15 24.20
N GLU A 243 -15.11 -2.82 24.29
CA GLU A 243 -14.19 -2.08 23.41
C GLU A 243 -12.73 -2.53 23.55
N LYS A 244 -12.35 -3.07 24.72
CA LYS A 244 -10.99 -3.62 24.96
C LYS A 244 -10.77 -4.89 24.16
N GLN A 245 -11.75 -5.80 24.15
CA GLN A 245 -11.67 -7.00 23.32
C GLN A 245 -11.59 -6.65 21.83
N LEU A 246 -12.39 -5.68 21.36
CA LEU A 246 -12.31 -5.22 19.97
C LEU A 246 -10.94 -4.66 19.63
N ALA A 247 -10.34 -3.90 20.54
CA ALA A 247 -8.99 -3.38 20.38
C ALA A 247 -7.95 -4.50 20.24
N LEU A 248 -8.04 -5.54 21.06
CA LEU A 248 -7.16 -6.72 20.95
C LEU A 248 -7.36 -7.47 19.62
N LEU A 249 -8.62 -7.68 19.20
CA LEU A 249 -8.92 -8.34 17.93
C LEU A 249 -8.42 -7.52 16.73
N TYR A 250 -8.57 -6.21 16.78
CA TYR A 250 -7.99 -5.28 15.80
C TYR A 250 -6.46 -5.40 15.75
N LEU A 251 -5.77 -5.38 16.91
CA LEU A 251 -4.32 -5.52 16.97
C LEU A 251 -3.85 -6.88 16.43
N ALA A 252 -4.52 -7.97 16.80
CA ALA A 252 -4.21 -9.31 16.29
C ALA A 252 -4.42 -9.40 14.77
N THR A 253 -5.42 -8.69 14.24
CA THR A 253 -5.66 -8.59 12.80
C THR A 253 -4.53 -7.81 12.10
N VAL A 254 -4.10 -6.68 12.66
CA VAL A 254 -2.96 -5.91 12.15
C VAL A 254 -1.70 -6.78 12.10
N GLN A 255 -1.41 -7.50 13.18
CA GLN A 255 -0.29 -8.44 13.25
C GLN A 255 -0.41 -9.55 12.22
N SER A 256 -1.59 -10.13 12.04
CA SER A 256 -1.80 -11.18 11.03
C SER A 256 -1.51 -10.72 9.61
N ILE A 257 -1.87 -9.47 9.27
CA ILE A 257 -1.56 -8.86 7.98
C ILE A 257 -0.04 -8.68 7.84
N ALA A 258 0.64 -8.23 8.90
CA ALA A 258 2.09 -8.09 8.91
C ALA A 258 2.80 -9.45 8.77
N TYR A 259 2.34 -10.49 9.46
CA TYR A 259 2.84 -11.86 9.29
C TYR A 259 2.63 -12.39 7.87
N GLY A 260 1.48 -12.12 7.26
CA GLY A 260 1.24 -12.44 5.85
C GLY A 260 2.21 -11.71 4.91
N THR A 261 2.52 -10.44 5.17
CA THR A 261 3.56 -9.70 4.44
C THR A 261 4.94 -10.35 4.62
N ARG A 262 5.32 -10.71 5.85
CA ARG A 262 6.58 -11.43 6.11
C ARG A 262 6.65 -12.74 5.33
N HIS A 263 5.57 -13.53 5.34
CA HIS A 263 5.53 -14.79 4.59
C HIS A 263 5.76 -14.57 3.08
N ILE A 264 5.18 -13.50 2.50
CA ILE A 264 5.43 -13.15 1.09
C ILE A 264 6.91 -12.77 0.88
N VAL A 265 7.49 -11.96 1.76
CA VAL A 265 8.90 -11.55 1.68
C VAL A 265 9.84 -12.75 1.76
N ASP A 266 9.66 -13.59 2.77
CA ASP A 266 10.48 -14.78 3.01
C ASP A 266 10.38 -15.74 1.82
N HIS A 267 9.17 -15.95 1.29
CA HIS A 267 8.94 -16.77 0.11
C HIS A 267 9.63 -16.19 -1.14
N CYS A 268 9.54 -14.88 -1.37
CA CYS A 268 10.24 -14.22 -2.47
C CYS A 268 11.77 -14.34 -2.34
N ASN A 269 12.30 -14.16 -1.13
CA ASN A 269 13.74 -14.25 -0.85
C ASN A 269 14.26 -15.68 -1.04
N ALA A 270 13.48 -16.69 -0.63
CA ALA A 270 13.80 -18.09 -0.89
C ALA A 270 13.87 -18.44 -2.39
N HIS A 271 13.25 -17.62 -3.26
CA HIS A 271 13.23 -17.79 -4.71
C HIS A 271 14.09 -16.76 -5.47
N GLY A 272 15.08 -16.16 -4.81
CA GLY A 272 16.14 -15.38 -5.46
C GLY A 272 16.02 -13.87 -5.36
N HIS A 273 14.94 -13.34 -4.77
CA HIS A 273 14.97 -11.94 -4.33
C HIS A 273 15.89 -11.77 -3.11
N GLN A 274 16.28 -10.53 -2.84
CA GLN A 274 17.07 -10.18 -1.65
C GLN A 274 16.48 -8.94 -0.99
N VAL A 275 15.19 -8.98 -0.70
CA VAL A 275 14.45 -7.90 -0.04
C VAL A 275 15.02 -7.69 1.35
N ARG A 276 15.47 -6.47 1.62
CA ARG A 276 16.01 -6.00 2.90
C ARG A 276 15.27 -4.77 3.43
N ILE A 277 14.54 -4.06 2.56
CA ILE A 277 13.86 -2.81 2.90
C ILE A 277 12.42 -2.90 2.41
N LEU A 278 11.48 -2.50 3.26
CA LEU A 278 10.09 -2.30 2.86
C LEU A 278 9.87 -0.81 2.63
N THR A 279 9.22 -0.49 1.51
CA THR A 279 8.79 0.89 1.22
C THR A 279 7.28 0.85 1.13
N SER A 280 6.55 1.74 1.81
CA SER A 280 5.09 1.71 1.74
C SER A 280 4.52 3.01 1.16
N LEU A 281 3.59 2.87 0.22
CA LEU A 281 2.77 3.95 -0.29
C LEU A 281 1.35 3.78 0.25
N VAL A 282 0.84 4.87 0.80
CA VAL A 282 -0.40 4.92 1.59
C VAL A 282 -0.23 4.07 2.85
N MET A 283 -0.09 4.74 3.97
CA MET A 283 -0.22 4.07 5.25
C MET A 283 -1.63 3.47 5.33
N LEU A 284 -1.79 2.32 5.96
CA LEU A 284 -2.96 2.11 6.80
C LEU A 284 -2.94 3.30 7.77
N GLN A 285 -3.61 4.41 7.42
CA GLN A 285 -3.34 5.78 7.93
C GLN A 285 -3.45 5.94 9.45
N TYR A 286 -3.76 4.85 10.13
CA TYR A 286 -4.06 4.79 11.53
C TYR A 286 -3.36 3.65 12.27
N THR A 287 -2.48 2.90 11.61
CA THR A 287 -1.68 1.85 12.25
C THR A 287 -0.25 2.03 11.80
N THR A 288 0.58 2.58 12.69
CA THR A 288 2.02 2.54 12.48
C THR A 288 2.43 1.07 12.40
N LEU A 289 3.07 0.62 11.33
CA LEU A 289 3.74 -0.69 11.33
C LEU A 289 4.75 -0.76 12.49
N SER A 290 5.24 0.40 12.97
CA SER A 290 6.01 0.57 14.21
C SER A 290 5.26 0.17 15.49
N SER A 291 3.93 0.14 15.50
CA SER A 291 3.13 -0.40 16.62
C SER A 291 3.21 -1.93 16.72
N VAL A 292 3.67 -2.59 15.66
CA VAL A 292 4.06 -4.00 15.63
C VAL A 292 5.56 -4.12 15.89
N ASN A 293 6.07 -3.45 16.94
CA ASN A 293 7.38 -3.78 17.51
C ASN A 293 7.24 -5.13 18.25
N ASP A 294 7.07 -6.21 17.48
CA ASP A 294 7.10 -7.57 17.96
C ASP A 294 8.54 -8.09 17.79
N PRO A 295 9.27 -8.43 18.86
CA PRO A 295 10.64 -8.95 18.75
C PRO A 295 10.72 -10.27 17.98
N ARG A 296 9.59 -10.96 17.72
CA ARG A 296 9.52 -12.14 16.85
C ARG A 296 9.56 -11.79 15.37
N LEU A 297 9.25 -10.54 14.98
CA LEU A 297 9.44 -10.02 13.64
C LEU A 297 10.84 -9.41 13.54
N GLU A 298 11.71 -9.97 12.70
CA GLU A 298 12.94 -9.24 12.37
C GLU A 298 12.55 -7.91 11.70
N PRO A 299 13.07 -6.77 12.16
CA PRO A 299 12.66 -5.47 11.64
C PRO A 299 13.23 -5.27 10.24
N PHE A 300 12.36 -5.34 9.22
CA PHE A 300 12.69 -4.70 7.95
C PHE A 300 12.54 -3.19 8.11
N PRO A 301 13.58 -2.38 7.81
CA PRO A 301 13.45 -0.93 7.77
C PRO A 301 12.28 -0.55 6.84
N CYS A 302 11.29 0.16 7.38
CA CYS A 302 10.15 0.65 6.63
C CYS A 302 10.35 2.13 6.31
N SER A 303 10.41 2.48 5.03
CA SER A 303 10.49 3.86 4.58
C SER A 303 9.14 4.37 4.08
N LEU A 304 8.82 5.61 4.46
CA LEU A 304 7.62 6.31 4.05
C LEU A 304 8.00 7.47 3.11
N PRO A 305 7.20 7.73 2.07
CA PRO A 305 7.44 8.87 1.20
C PRO A 305 7.27 10.19 1.96
N SER A 306 8.13 11.16 1.68
CA SER A 306 8.09 12.51 2.28
C SER A 306 6.86 13.32 1.87
N LYS A 307 6.20 12.96 0.75
CA LYS A 307 5.00 13.64 0.23
C LYS A 307 3.75 12.77 0.40
N LYS A 308 2.81 13.20 1.25
CA LYS A 308 1.44 12.65 1.32
C LYS A 308 0.58 13.32 0.24
N LYS A 309 -0.22 12.55 -0.51
CA LYS A 309 -1.30 13.14 -1.32
C LYS A 309 -2.41 13.64 -0.39
N PRO A 310 -2.79 14.93 -0.44
CA PRO A 310 -3.92 15.43 0.34
C PRO A 310 -5.22 14.91 -0.29
N HIS A 311 -6.06 14.27 0.54
CA HIS A 311 -7.47 13.98 0.28
C HIS A 311 -7.82 13.11 -0.95
N LEU A 312 -7.79 11.78 -0.77
CA LEU A 312 -8.88 10.95 -1.30
C LEU A 312 -9.99 10.89 -0.24
N ARG A 313 -10.82 11.93 -0.16
CA ARG A 313 -12.10 11.82 0.55
C ARG A 313 -12.92 10.76 -0.19
N ARG A 314 -13.38 9.71 0.50
CA ARG A 314 -14.54 8.93 0.04
C ARG A 314 -15.66 9.94 -0.17
N HIS A 315 -16.09 10.17 -1.41
CA HIS A 315 -17.33 10.88 -1.65
C HIS A 315 -18.46 10.13 -0.93
N PRO A 316 -19.32 10.80 -0.16
CA PRO A 316 -20.53 10.16 0.33
C PRO A 316 -21.31 9.63 -0.87
N ARG A 317 -21.91 8.44 -0.76
CA ARG A 317 -22.91 7.97 -1.74
C ARG A 317 -23.92 9.09 -1.89
N VAL A 318 -23.93 9.73 -3.05
CA VAL A 318 -25.03 10.61 -3.46
C VAL A 318 -26.27 9.70 -3.48
N SER A 319 -27.18 9.91 -2.54
CA SER A 319 -28.54 9.42 -2.68
C SER A 319 -29.10 10.05 -3.95
N ASN A 320 -29.24 9.26 -5.02
CA ASN A 320 -29.92 9.69 -6.23
C ASN A 320 -31.38 9.96 -5.87
N ASN A 321 -31.69 11.20 -5.51
CA ASN A 321 -33.02 11.75 -5.61
C ASN A 321 -33.17 12.32 -7.03
N THR A 322 -33.14 11.44 -8.03
CA THR A 322 -33.57 11.76 -9.38
C THR A 322 -35.03 11.35 -9.50
N SER A 323 -35.89 12.37 -9.54
CA SER A 323 -37.26 12.28 -10.01
C SER A 323 -37.31 11.45 -11.30
N GLN A 324 -37.93 10.27 -11.20
CA GLN A 324 -38.28 9.44 -12.35
C GLN A 324 -39.21 10.23 -13.27
N LYS A 325 -38.67 10.90 -14.29
CA LYS A 325 -39.42 11.22 -15.50
C LYS A 325 -39.57 9.92 -16.28
N ARG A 326 -40.78 9.36 -16.27
CA ARG A 326 -41.21 8.29 -17.18
C ARG A 326 -41.01 8.77 -18.62
N TYR A 327 -40.20 8.04 -19.38
CA TYR A 327 -40.29 8.05 -20.83
C TYR A 327 -41.26 6.93 -21.22
N GLU A 328 -42.44 7.31 -21.70
CA GLU A 328 -43.40 6.41 -22.32
C GLU A 328 -42.91 6.04 -23.73
N PHE A 329 -42.78 4.74 -24.01
CA PHE A 329 -42.56 4.23 -25.36
C PHE A 329 -43.94 3.97 -26.02
N PRO A 330 -44.19 4.43 -27.25
CA PRO A 330 -45.45 4.18 -27.93
C PRO A 330 -45.58 2.73 -28.41
N GLY A 331 -46.73 2.15 -28.06
CA GLY A 331 -47.28 0.82 -28.33
C GLY A 331 -46.74 -0.03 -29.49
N SER A 332 -46.36 -1.27 -29.14
CA SER A 332 -46.40 -2.42 -30.04
C SER A 332 -47.85 -2.92 -30.17
N LYS A 333 -48.43 -2.79 -31.36
CA LYS A 333 -49.65 -3.52 -31.74
C LYS A 333 -49.32 -5.00 -31.93
N ALA A 334 -50.23 -5.83 -31.44
CA ALA A 334 -50.28 -7.27 -31.65
C ALA A 334 -50.41 -7.63 -33.14
N MET A 335 -49.67 -8.64 -33.57
CA MET A 335 -50.15 -9.76 -34.39
C MET A 335 -49.21 -10.95 -34.23
#